data_AF-A0A0L6JKZ2-F1
#
_entry.id   AF-A0A0L6JKZ2-F1
#
_cell.length_a   1.000
_cell.length_b   1.000
_cell.length_c   1.000
_cell.angle_alpha   90.00
_cell.angle_beta   90.00
_cell.angle_gamma   90.00
#
_symmetry.space_group_name_H-M   'P 1'
#
loop_
_entity.id
_entity.type
_entity.pdbx_description
1 polymer ?
#
loop_
_entity_poly.entity_id
_entity_poly.type
_entity_poly.pdbx_seq_one_letter_code
_entity_poly.pdbx_strand_id
1 'polypeptide(L)'
;MLNGYLGPDEYYLLKDIPDLIKVLKDDCEPYIINQNEINIIGKLISNKGIIEPSHIRLNEGKVVVIDGPLLGMEGLIEKLDKRKGRVKLRVNFMSESRLIELSVSMVEPI
;
A
#
# COMPACT_ATOMS: atom_id res chain seq x y z
N MET A 1 22.29 -8.72 -7.32
CA MET A 1 21.08 -8.03 -6.83
C MET A 1 21.39 -7.48 -5.45
N LEU A 2 21.09 -6.20 -5.19
CA LEU A 2 21.16 -5.64 -3.84
C LEU A 2 20.01 -6.24 -3.01
N ASN A 3 20.31 -7.09 -2.04
CA ASN A 3 19.31 -7.73 -1.16
C ASN A 3 18.91 -6.83 0.01
N GLY A 4 18.60 -5.55 -0.27
CA GLY A 4 18.18 -4.59 0.76
C GLY A 4 19.29 -4.00 1.63
N TYR A 5 20.56 -4.38 1.43
CA TYR A 5 21.70 -3.69 2.04
C TYR A 5 22.19 -2.57 1.13
N LEU A 6 22.17 -1.33 1.62
CA LEU A 6 22.60 -0.14 0.88
C LEU A 6 23.67 0.60 1.69
N GLY A 7 24.94 0.25 1.46
CA GLY A 7 26.07 0.98 1.99
C GLY A 7 26.42 2.22 1.16
N PRO A 8 27.46 2.97 1.54
CA PRO A 8 27.90 4.16 0.82
C PRO A 8 28.25 3.86 -0.64
N ASP A 9 29.02 2.79 -0.89
CA ASP A 9 29.48 2.44 -2.24
C ASP A 9 28.29 2.04 -3.12
N GLU A 10 27.38 1.20 -2.62
CA GLU A 10 26.17 0.82 -3.35
C GLU A 10 25.27 2.02 -3.64
N TYR A 11 25.17 2.98 -2.71
CA TYR A 11 24.40 4.21 -2.93
C TYR A 11 24.94 5.04 -4.10
N TYR A 12 26.26 5.14 -4.26
CA TYR A 12 26.83 5.87 -5.40
C TYR A 12 26.63 5.12 -6.72
N LEU A 13 26.65 3.78 -6.73
CA LEU A 13 26.33 2.99 -7.92
C LEU A 13 24.90 3.24 -8.44
N LEU A 14 23.95 3.55 -7.55
CA LEU A 14 22.58 3.86 -7.96
C LEU A 14 22.51 5.12 -8.83
N LYS A 15 23.39 6.11 -8.62
CA LYS A 15 23.35 7.38 -9.37
C LYS A 15 23.60 7.22 -10.87
N ASP A 16 24.26 6.13 -11.26
CA ASP A 16 24.58 5.84 -12.66
C ASP A 16 23.43 5.10 -13.38
N ILE A 17 22.35 4.75 -12.67
CA ILE A 17 21.19 4.08 -13.25
C ILE A 17 20.38 5.09 -14.08
N PRO A 18 20.19 4.85 -15.39
CA PRO A 18 19.36 5.72 -16.22
C PRO A 18 17.94 5.78 -15.67
N ASP A 19 17.32 6.96 -15.76
CA ASP A 19 15.98 7.26 -15.24
C ASP A 19 15.81 7.23 -13.71
N LEU A 20 16.88 6.98 -12.93
CA LEU A 20 16.82 7.15 -11.49
C LEU A 20 16.78 8.64 -11.13
N ILE A 21 15.63 9.11 -10.65
CA ILE A 21 15.46 10.52 -10.24
C ILE A 21 16.16 10.77 -8.89
N LYS A 22 15.82 10.00 -7.86
CA LYS A 22 16.32 10.20 -6.49
C LYS A 22 16.01 9.00 -5.59
N VAL A 23 16.92 8.67 -4.69
CA VAL A 23 16.66 7.78 -3.53
C VAL A 23 16.04 8.59 -2.39
N LEU A 24 14.94 8.10 -1.82
CA LEU A 24 14.29 8.75 -0.69
C LEU A 24 15.18 8.62 0.56
N LYS A 25 15.51 9.75 1.18
CA LYS A 25 16.44 9.85 2.30
C LYS A 25 16.13 11.08 3.16
N ASP A 26 16.59 11.07 4.40
CA ASP A 26 16.70 12.28 5.22
C ASP A 26 18.01 13.04 4.90
N ASP A 27 18.41 13.97 5.78
CA ASP A 27 19.62 14.78 5.60
C ASP A 27 20.92 13.94 5.59
N CYS A 28 20.90 12.76 6.22
CA CYS A 28 22.08 11.91 6.43
C CYS A 28 21.99 10.57 5.67
N GLU A 29 20.86 9.86 5.73
CA GLU A 29 20.74 8.46 5.32
C GLU A 29 19.44 8.12 4.56
N PRO A 30 19.46 7.13 3.64
CA PRO A 30 18.26 6.60 2.99
C PRO A 30 17.20 6.14 4.00
N TYR A 31 15.93 6.36 3.68
CA TYR A 31 14.85 5.90 4.55
C TYR A 31 14.82 4.37 4.60
N ILE A 32 14.86 3.85 5.83
CA ILE A 32 14.61 2.43 6.09
C ILE A 32 13.10 2.20 6.06
N ILE A 33 12.65 1.27 5.22
CA ILE A 33 11.24 0.91 5.13
C ILE A 33 10.90 0.01 6.32
N ASN A 34 9.89 0.38 7.10
CA ASN A 34 9.44 -0.45 8.22
C ASN A 34 8.83 -1.76 7.69
N GLN A 35 9.06 -2.88 8.39
CA GLN A 35 8.51 -4.18 8.01
C GLN A 35 6.97 -4.16 7.85
N ASN A 36 6.27 -3.38 8.66
CA ASN A 36 4.82 -3.23 8.55
C ASN A 36 4.41 -2.53 7.24
N GLU A 37 5.17 -1.53 6.78
CA GLU A 37 4.93 -0.88 5.48
C GLU A 37 5.16 -1.86 4.34
N ILE A 38 6.25 -2.63 4.38
CA ILE A 38 6.54 -3.69 3.40
C ILE A 38 5.38 -4.68 3.34
N ASN A 39 4.89 -5.13 4.50
CA ASN A 39 3.79 -6.10 4.58
C ASN A 39 2.48 -5.53 4.02
N ILE A 40 2.14 -4.28 4.34
CA ILE A 40 0.92 -3.62 3.84
C ILE A 40 1.00 -3.44 2.32
N ILE A 41 2.10 -2.88 1.82
CA ILE A 41 2.29 -2.64 0.38
C ILE A 41 2.30 -3.96 -0.39
N GLY A 42 2.98 -4.97 0.15
CA GLY A 42 3.03 -6.31 -0.45
C GLY A 42 1.67 -7.01 -0.50
N LYS A 43 0.77 -6.76 0.45
CA LYS A 43 -0.62 -7.26 0.40
C LYS A 43 -1.46 -6.54 -0.64
N LEU A 44 -1.23 -5.24 -0.84
CA LEU A 44 -2.00 -4.42 -1.76
C LEU A 44 -1.63 -4.65 -3.22
N ILE A 45 -0.37 -4.95 -3.50
CA ILE A 45 0.17 -5.06 -4.85
C ILE A 45 0.12 -6.52 -5.33
N SER A 46 -0.49 -6.74 -6.49
CA SER A 46 -0.43 -8.04 -7.18
C SER A 46 0.94 -8.31 -7.79
N ASN A 47 1.18 -9.55 -8.23
CA ASN A 47 2.40 -9.93 -8.95
C ASN A 47 2.68 -9.11 -10.23
N LYS A 48 1.69 -8.34 -10.71
CA LYS A 48 1.81 -7.45 -11.87
C LYS A 48 2.17 -6.00 -11.51
N GLY A 49 2.39 -5.70 -10.22
CA GLY A 49 2.65 -4.34 -9.74
C GLY A 49 1.40 -3.46 -9.69
N ILE A 50 0.20 -4.04 -9.78
CA ILE A 50 -1.07 -3.32 -9.83
C ILE A 50 -1.89 -3.62 -8.58
N ILE A 51 -2.54 -2.61 -8.02
CA ILE A 51 -3.54 -2.76 -6.96
C ILE A 51 -4.89 -3.05 -7.63
N GLU A 52 -5.37 -4.28 -7.53
CA GLU A 52 -6.66 -4.69 -8.06
C GLU A 52 -7.82 -4.22 -7.15
N PRO A 53 -9.04 -4.03 -7.69
CA PRO A 53 -10.19 -3.72 -6.84
C PRO A 53 -10.50 -4.88 -5.88
N SER A 54 -10.96 -4.57 -4.67
CA SER A 54 -11.44 -5.60 -3.73
C SER A 54 -12.96 -5.72 -3.78
N HIS A 55 -13.48 -6.94 -3.66
CA HIS A 55 -14.91 -7.18 -3.55
C HIS A 55 -15.36 -7.09 -2.10
N ILE A 56 -16.39 -6.28 -1.85
CA ILE A 56 -16.89 -6.02 -0.50
C ILE A 56 -18.39 -6.28 -0.39
N ARG A 57 -18.82 -6.64 0.82
CA ARG A 57 -20.22 -6.71 1.22
C ARG A 57 -20.43 -5.81 2.43
N LEU A 58 -21.65 -5.29 2.55
CA LEU A 58 -22.09 -4.63 3.77
C LEU A 58 -22.84 -5.63 4.65
N ASN A 59 -22.37 -5.78 5.89
CA ASN A 59 -23.04 -6.57 6.91
C ASN A 59 -23.29 -5.68 8.13
N GLU A 60 -24.55 -5.44 8.47
CA GLU A 60 -24.95 -4.59 9.62
C GLU A 60 -24.26 -3.21 9.64
N GLY A 61 -24.06 -2.61 8.47
CA GLY A 61 -23.38 -1.31 8.33
C GLY A 61 -21.85 -1.36 8.38
N LYS A 62 -21.25 -2.53 8.63
CA LYS A 62 -19.81 -2.76 8.55
C LYS A 62 -19.40 -3.25 7.16
N VAL A 63 -18.20 -2.86 6.73
CA VAL A 63 -17.58 -3.36 5.51
C VAL A 63 -16.95 -4.71 5.81
N VAL A 64 -17.30 -5.72 5.02
CA VAL A 64 -16.68 -7.04 5.03
C VAL A 64 -16.03 -7.23 3.68
N VAL A 65 -14.72 -7.49 3.64
CA VAL A 65 -14.02 -7.78 2.39
C VAL A 65 -14.17 -9.27 2.10
N ILE A 66 -14.63 -9.61 0.91
CA ILE A 66 -14.88 -10.99 0.47
C ILE A 66 -13.63 -11.55 -0.19
N ASP A 67 -12.99 -10.74 -1.05
CA ASP A 67 -11.74 -11.06 -1.71
C ASP A 67 -10.96 -9.79 -2.10
N GLY A 68 -9.76 -9.99 -2.62
CA GLY A 68 -8.91 -8.93 -3.15
C GLY A 68 -7.89 -8.40 -2.14
N PRO A 69 -7.13 -7.36 -2.51
CA PRO A 69 -5.99 -6.87 -1.73
C PRO A 69 -6.34 -6.34 -0.34
N LEU A 70 -7.60 -5.99 -0.09
CA LEU A 70 -8.06 -5.50 1.22
C LEU A 70 -8.49 -6.60 2.19
N LEU A 71 -8.41 -7.87 1.80
CA LEU A 71 -8.83 -8.98 2.64
C LEU A 71 -8.01 -9.01 3.94
N GLY A 72 -8.68 -8.99 5.09
CA GLY A 72 -8.03 -8.92 6.40
C GLY A 72 -7.52 -7.51 6.78
N MET A 73 -7.87 -6.48 6.02
CA MET A 73 -7.54 -5.07 6.28
C MET A 73 -8.78 -4.25 6.67
N GLU A 74 -9.90 -4.89 7.02
CA GLU A 74 -11.17 -4.24 7.37
C GLU A 74 -11.02 -3.27 8.54
N GLY A 75 -10.16 -3.61 9.51
CA GLY A 75 -9.88 -2.76 10.67
C GLY A 75 -9.17 -1.44 10.33
N LEU A 76 -8.61 -1.31 9.13
CA LEU A 76 -7.98 -0.07 8.65
C LEU A 76 -8.95 0.81 7.85
N ILE A 77 -10.14 0.30 7.51
CA ILE A 77 -11.15 1.02 6.73
C ILE A 77 -11.84 2.05 7.63
N GLU A 78 -11.65 3.32 7.32
CA GLU A 78 -12.32 4.42 8.02
C GLU A 78 -13.69 4.74 7.43
N LYS A 79 -13.81 4.66 6.10
CA LYS A 79 -15.03 5.09 5.39
C LYS A 79 -15.20 4.39 4.05
N LEU A 80 -16.43 4.08 3.69
CA LEU A 80 -16.83 3.64 2.36
C LEU A 80 -17.57 4.78 1.63
N ASP A 81 -17.07 5.17 0.46
CA ASP A 81 -17.81 5.96 -0.54
C ASP A 81 -18.43 5.01 -1.57
N LYS A 82 -19.68 4.60 -1.31
CA LYS A 82 -20.44 3.68 -2.16
C LYS A 82 -20.67 4.23 -3.56
N ARG A 83 -20.82 5.56 -3.68
CA ARG A 83 -21.11 6.22 -4.97
C ARG A 83 -19.89 6.17 -5.89
N LYS A 84 -18.68 6.28 -5.33
CA LYS A 84 -17.43 6.23 -6.09
C LYS A 84 -16.81 4.82 -6.21
N GLY A 85 -17.29 3.85 -5.43
CA GLY A 85 -16.62 2.54 -5.32
C GLY A 85 -15.22 2.70 -4.74
N ARG A 86 -15.11 3.45 -3.63
CA ARG A 86 -13.83 3.75 -2.96
C ARG A 86 -13.92 3.55 -1.46
N VAL A 87 -12.90 2.96 -0.85
CA VAL A 87 -12.71 2.96 0.60
C VAL A 87 -11.57 3.88 0.99
N LYS A 88 -11.74 4.60 2.08
CA LYS A 88 -10.66 5.33 2.76
C LYS A 88 -10.03 4.42 3.80
N LEU A 89 -8.72 4.27 3.73
CA LEU A 89 -7.93 3.52 4.70
C LEU A 89 -6.95 4.44 5.39
N ARG A 90 -6.78 4.27 6.70
CA ARG A 90 -5.68 4.87 7.44
C ARG A 90 -4.52 3.88 7.50
N VAL A 91 -3.39 4.27 6.92
CA VAL A 91 -2.15 3.49 6.94
C VAL A 91 -1.03 4.32 7.54
N ASN A 92 -0.08 3.66 8.18
CA ASN A 92 1.20 4.29 8.54
C ASN A 92 2.15 4.08 7.36
N PHE A 93 2.66 5.18 6.81
CA PHE A 93 3.55 5.17 5.65
C PHE A 93 4.53 6.36 5.72
N MET A 94 5.82 6.10 5.50
CA MET A 94 6.91 7.05 5.71
C MET A 94 6.90 7.64 7.12
N SER A 95 6.70 6.79 8.14
CA SER A 95 6.62 7.19 9.56
C SER A 95 5.49 8.17 9.90
N GLU A 96 4.49 8.34 9.00
CA GLU A 96 3.35 9.22 9.18
C GLU A 96 2.03 8.47 8.99
N SER A 97 0.97 8.92 9.66
CA SER A 97 -0.38 8.42 9.40
C SER A 97 -0.97 9.11 8.18
N ARG A 98 -1.31 8.34 7.14
CA ARG A 98 -1.84 8.83 5.87
C ARG A 98 -3.18 8.16 5.54
N LEU A 99 -4.05 8.93 4.89
CA LEU A 99 -5.31 8.44 4.34
C LEU A 99 -5.15 8.17 2.85
N ILE A 100 -5.47 6.94 2.43
CA ILE A 100 -5.45 6.53 1.04
C ILE A 100 -6.85 6.09 0.59
N GLU A 101 -7.16 6.27 -0.68
CA GLU A 101 -8.41 5.80 -1.30
C GLU A 101 -8.14 4.64 -2.25
N LEU A 102 -8.75 3.48 -2.01
CA LEU A 102 -8.61 2.28 -2.84
C LEU A 102 -9.94 1.84 -3.46
N SER A 103 -9.86 1.21 -4.63
CA SER A 103 -11.00 0.77 -5.42
C SER A 103 -11.70 -0.44 -4.80
N VAL A 104 -13.03 -0.40 -4.73
CA VAL A 104 -13.86 -1.53 -4.30
C VAL A 104 -15.11 -1.66 -5.17
N SER A 105 -15.59 -2.89 -5.33
CA SER A 105 -16.87 -3.23 -5.93
C SER A 105 -17.76 -3.90 -4.89
N MET A 106 -19.05 -3.54 -4.88
CA MET A 106 -20.01 -4.18 -3.99
C MET A 106 -20.55 -5.45 -4.66
N VAL A 107 -20.52 -6.58 -3.94
CA VAL A 107 -21.15 -7.81 -4.40
C VAL A 107 -22.59 -7.88 -3.89
N GLU A 108 -23.52 -8.24 -4.76
CA GLU A 108 -24.91 -8.50 -4.36
C GLU A 108 -25.01 -9.81 -3.56
N PRO A 109 -25.96 -9.93 -2.62
CA PRO A 109 -26.28 -11.23 -2.04
C PRO A 109 -26.79 -12.16 -3.15
N ILE A 110 -26.28 -13.39 -3.18
CA ILE A 110 -26.93 -14.52 -3.87
C ILE A 110 -28.15 -14.94 -3.06
#